data_AF-A0A742GUA6-F1
#
_entry.id   AF-A0A742GUA6-F1
#
_cell.length_a   1.000
_cell.length_b   1.000
_cell.length_c   1.000
_cell.angle_alpha   90.00
_cell.angle_beta   90.00
_cell.angle_gamma   90.00
#
_symmetry.space_group_name_H-M   'P 1'
#
loop_
_entity.id
_entity.type
_entity.pdbx_description
1 polymer ?
#
loop_
_entity_poly.entity_id
_entity_poly.type
_entity_poly.pdbx_seq_one_letter_code
_entity_poly.pdbx_strand_id
1 'polypeptide(L)' 'GIAQWYFSSTLGISGVLLGLIISFALTVFWGLPLTYLIKANKG' A
#
# COMPACT_ATOMS: atom_id res chain seq x y z
N GLY A 1 -3.03 6.16 4.89
CA GLY A 1 -3.26 7.55 5.33
C GLY A 1 -3.32 8.49 4.14
N ILE A 2 -2.17 8.90 3.63
CA ILE A 2 -2.03 9.98 2.63
C ILE A 2 -2.70 9.66 1.28
N ALA A 3 -2.51 8.44 0.75
CA ALA A 3 -3.14 8.02 -0.51
C ALA A 3 -4.67 8.01 -0.42
N GLN A 4 -5.20 7.54 0.71
CA GLN A 4 -6.63 7.45 0.98
C GLN A 4 -7.27 8.83 1.11
N TRP A 5 -6.57 9.78 1.74
CA TRP A 5 -6.99 11.17 1.86
C TRP A 5 -6.95 11.91 0.52
N TYR A 6 -5.89 11.70 -0.28
CA TYR A 6 -5.75 12.27 -1.62
C TYR A 6 -6.89 11.82 -2.55
N PHE A 7 -7.14 10.51 -2.64
CA PHE A 7 -8.21 10.00 -3.50
C PHE A 7 -9.61 10.30 -2.95
N SER A 8 -9.79 10.39 -1.63
CA SER A 8 -11.05 10.81 -1.02
C SER A 8 -11.46 12.24 -1.39
N SER A 9 -10.49 13.14 -1.61
CA SER A 9 -10.75 14.52 -2.02
C SER A 9 -11.35 14.62 -3.42
N THR A 10 -11.12 13.63 -4.29
CA THR A 10 -11.52 13.69 -5.71
C THR A 10 -12.67 12.73 -6.03
N LEU A 11 -12.74 11.58 -5.33
CA LEU A 11 -13.68 10.48 -5.64
C LEU A 11 -14.58 10.12 -4.44
N GLY A 12 -14.52 10.87 -3.34
CA GLY A 12 -15.30 10.60 -2.12
C GLY A 12 -14.97 9.22 -1.53
N ILE A 13 -15.99 8.50 -1.06
CA ILE A 13 -15.82 7.19 -0.41
C ILE A 13 -15.16 6.14 -1.33
N SER A 14 -15.39 6.23 -2.64
CA SER A 14 -14.79 5.33 -3.63
C SER A 14 -13.27 5.53 -3.70
N GLY A 15 -12.80 6.77 -3.49
CA GLY A 15 -11.37 7.08 -3.40
C GLY A 15 -10.70 6.53 -2.15
N VAL A 16 -11.44 6.45 -1.04
CA VAL A 16 -10.99 5.81 0.20
C VAL A 16 -10.75 4.32 -0.05
N LEU A 17 -11.69 3.65 -0.72
CA LEU A 17 -11.56 2.22 -1.06
C LEU A 17 -10.37 1.96 -2.00
N LEU A 18 -10.23 2.79 -3.03
CA LEU A 18 -9.11 2.74 -3.98
C LEU A 18 -7.76 2.95 -3.29
N GLY A 19 -7.65 3.95 -2.41
CA GLY A 19 -6.43 4.23 -1.65
C GLY A 19 -6.01 3.07 -0.74
N LEU A 20 -6.98 2.34 -0.19
CA LEU A 20 -6.77 1.14 0.61
C LEU A 20 -6.24 -0.03 -0.24
N ILE A 21 -6.87 -0.27 -1.41
CA ILE A 21 -6.44 -1.32 -2.35
C ILE A 21 -5.02 -1.05 -2.84
N ILE A 22 -4.70 0.18 -3.22
CA ILE A 22 -3.35 0.56 -3.67
C ILE A 22 -2.32 0.37 -2.55
N SER A 23 -2.64 0.79 -1.33
CA SER A 23 -1.74 0.63 -0.18
C SER A 23 -1.49 -0.85 0.16
N PHE A 24 -2.53 -1.68 0.04
CA PHE A 24 -2.41 -3.12 0.22
C PHE A 24 -1.55 -3.76 -0.88
N ALA A 25 -1.79 -3.40 -2.15
CA ALA A 25 -1.00 -3.90 -3.28
C ALA A 25 0.48 -3.55 -3.15
N LEU A 26 0.82 -2.31 -2.78
CA LEU A 26 2.20 -1.90 -2.52
C LEU A 26 2.86 -2.74 -1.42
N THR A 27 2.11 -3.01 -0.34
CA THR A 27 2.62 -3.83 0.77
C THR A 27 2.88 -5.27 0.30
N VAL A 28 1.97 -5.86 -0.47
CA VAL A 28 2.07 -7.25 -0.91
C VAL A 28 3.15 -7.45 -1.97
N PHE A 29 3.18 -6.60 -3.01
CA PHE A 29 4.07 -6.80 -4.15
C PHE A 29 5.46 -6.18 -3.96
N TRP A 30 5.60 -5.21 -3.04
CA TRP A 30 6.89 -4.56 -2.79
C TRP A 30 7.36 -4.75 -1.36
N GLY A 31 6.51 -4.45 -0.37
CA GLY A 31 6.87 -4.51 1.05
C GLY A 31 7.27 -5.90 1.53
N LEU A 32 6.46 -6.92 1.22
CA LEU A 32 6.72 -8.30 1.63
C LEU A 32 7.96 -8.88 0.96
N PRO A 33 8.13 -8.88 -0.39
CA PRO A 33 9.34 -9.40 -1.01
C PRO A 33 10.61 -8.73 -0.51
N LEU A 34 10.59 -7.41 -0.32
CA LEU A 34 11.74 -6.68 0.21
C LEU A 34 12.05 -7.12 1.65
N THR A 35 11.03 -7.27 2.48
CA THR A 35 11.19 -7.73 3.88
C THR A 35 11.71 -9.17 3.94
N TYR A 36 11.19 -10.07 3.11
CA TYR A 36 11.66 -11.45 3.01
C TYR A 36 13.11 -11.53 2.51
N LEU A 37 13.48 -10.72 1.51
CA LEU A 37 14.86 -10.64 1.01
C LEU A 37 15.83 -10.09 2.06
N ILE A 38 15.44 -9.02 2.77
CA ILE A 38 16.25 -8.46 3.87
C ILE A 38 16.42 -9.49 4.99
N LYS A 39 15.36 -10.22 5.32
CA LYS A 39 15.42 -11.26 6.36
C LYS A 39 16.24 -12.46 5.91
N ALA A 40 16.18 -12.86 4.63
CA ALA A 40 17.00 -13.93 4.07
C ALA A 40 18.49 -13.57 4.03
N ASN A 41 18.84 -12.30 3.76
CA ASN A 41 20.24 -11.83 3.75
C ASN A 41 20.82 -11.55 5.15
N LYS A 42 19.98 -11.51 6.19
CA LYS A 42 20.41 -11.38 7.60
C LYS A 42 20.58 -12.73 8.30
N GLY A 43 20.33 -13.85 7.61
CA GLY A 43 20.55 -15.22 8.10
C GLY A 43 21.98 -15.68 7.90
#